data_AF-A0A951LVI1-F1
#
_entry.id   AF-A0A951LVI1-F1
#
_cell.length_a   1.000
_cell.length_b   1.000
_cell.length_c   1.000
_cell.angle_alpha   90.00
_cell.angle_beta   90.00
_cell.angle_gamma   90.00
#
_symmetry.space_group_name_H-M   'P 1'
#
loop_
_entity.id
_entity.type
_entity.pdbx_description
1 polymer ?
#
loop_
_entity_poly.entity_id
_entity_poly.type
_entity_poly.pdbx_seq_one_letter_code
_entity_poly.pdbx_strand_id
1 'polypeptide(L)'
;PAAHYNGRLVVADIGTPAALLEETASQLFLTQEADAQRWLVRTRYSPDSYKNTHGHALVIAGSRGMTGAAALCGNAAMRAGAGLVTIATPASAQTAVAAHAMPEVMTAALAETDRGAASVEAIEHLQQLSTRASVVAIGPGLSAEDERTRNLVREVVLRRRTPVVIDADGLNALAPWPEDIKGSDSTPLILTPHPGEMLRLLGTSDKDALQDRVAAAREFATAHALILVLKGERTLIAAPDGRVYINPTGNAGLGTAGAGDTLTGIITGFTAQAAAMLKDEADAVETVVAAVYVGGFAGDLAAREAGMRALVASDIREHLGAALCALDPMGELP
;
A
#
# COMPACT_ATOMS: atom_id res chain seq x y z
N PRO A 1 14.83 -16.70 -9.02
CA PRO A 1 16.17 -17.30 -9.22
C PRO A 1 16.97 -16.67 -10.38
N ALA A 2 16.44 -16.65 -11.61
CA ALA A 2 17.18 -16.15 -12.79
C ALA A 2 17.71 -14.71 -12.66
N ALA A 3 16.94 -13.84 -12.00
CA ALA A 3 17.33 -12.45 -11.75
C ALA A 3 18.66 -12.30 -10.96
N HIS A 4 19.03 -13.29 -10.13
CA HIS A 4 20.30 -13.29 -9.37
C HIS A 4 21.51 -13.61 -10.24
N TYR A 5 21.31 -14.28 -11.37
CA TYR A 5 22.38 -14.75 -12.26
C TYR A 5 22.57 -13.87 -13.50
N ASN A 6 21.58 -13.05 -13.85
CA ASN A 6 21.54 -12.31 -15.12
C ASN A 6 22.34 -10.99 -15.12
N GLY A 7 22.92 -10.58 -13.99
CA GLY A 7 23.65 -9.30 -13.89
C GLY A 7 22.75 -8.10 -14.23
N ARG A 8 23.29 -7.14 -15.00
CA ARG A 8 22.52 -5.98 -15.47
C ARG A 8 21.70 -6.36 -16.70
N LEU A 9 20.37 -6.35 -16.59
CA LEU A 9 19.48 -6.47 -17.74
C LEU A 9 19.60 -5.20 -18.61
N VAL A 10 19.94 -5.38 -19.89
CA VAL A 10 19.94 -4.31 -20.90
C VAL A 10 18.99 -4.72 -22.00
N VAL A 11 17.92 -3.94 -22.19
CA VAL A 11 17.01 -4.10 -23.33
C VAL A 11 17.58 -3.25 -24.47
N ALA A 12 18.14 -3.91 -25.47
CA ALA A 12 18.70 -3.26 -26.65
C ALA A 12 17.66 -3.25 -27.79
N ASP A 13 17.52 -2.11 -28.46
CA ASP A 13 16.79 -2.05 -29.73
C ASP A 13 17.58 -2.80 -30.79
N ILE A 14 16.95 -3.82 -31.38
CA ILE A 14 17.52 -4.67 -32.43
C ILE A 14 16.87 -4.41 -33.80
N GLY A 15 16.11 -3.32 -33.94
CA GLY A 15 15.44 -2.92 -35.18
C GLY A 15 14.03 -3.49 -35.36
N THR A 16 13.40 -3.99 -34.30
CA THR A 16 12.00 -4.43 -34.36
C THR A 16 11.08 -3.21 -34.53
N PRO A 17 10.24 -3.16 -35.58
CA PRO A 17 9.30 -2.06 -35.78
C PRO A 17 8.39 -1.84 -34.57
N ALA A 18 8.25 -0.58 -34.14
CA ALA A 18 7.41 -0.21 -32.99
C ALA A 18 5.96 -0.72 -33.12
N ALA A 19 5.40 -0.68 -34.32
CA ALA A 19 4.05 -1.19 -34.60
C ALA A 19 3.85 -2.66 -34.20
N LEU A 20 4.87 -3.53 -34.37
CA LEU A 20 4.78 -4.95 -33.97
C LEU A 20 4.84 -5.13 -32.45
N LEU A 21 5.55 -4.23 -31.76
CA LEU A 21 5.59 -4.21 -30.30
C LEU A 21 4.27 -3.69 -29.73
N GLU A 22 3.65 -2.70 -30.38
CA GLU A 22 2.35 -2.14 -30.02
C GLU A 22 1.17 -3.08 -30.31
N GLU A 23 1.23 -3.87 -31.39
CA GLU A 23 0.25 -4.92 -31.71
C GLU A 23 0.30 -6.10 -30.72
N THR A 24 1.43 -6.30 -30.05
CA THR A 24 1.57 -7.33 -29.02
C THR A 24 1.14 -6.75 -27.68
N ALA A 25 -0.11 -7.01 -27.27
CA ALA A 25 -0.61 -6.61 -25.95
C ALA A 25 0.14 -7.36 -24.83
N SER A 26 1.31 -6.85 -24.43
CA SER A 26 2.02 -7.37 -23.27
C SER A 26 1.15 -7.20 -22.02
N GLN A 27 1.12 -8.23 -21.19
CA GLN A 27 0.47 -8.21 -19.89
C GLN A 27 1.47 -8.33 -18.74
N LEU A 28 2.76 -8.18 -19.05
CA LEU A 28 3.85 -8.22 -18.09
C LEU A 28 4.83 -7.08 -18.35
N PHE A 29 5.08 -6.28 -17.32
CA PHE A 29 5.87 -5.06 -17.41
C PHE A 29 6.93 -5.04 -16.32
N LEU A 30 8.07 -4.44 -16.62
CA LEU A 30 9.08 -4.06 -15.63
C LEU A 30 8.90 -2.58 -15.33
N THR A 31 8.62 -2.25 -14.07
CA THR A 31 8.46 -0.85 -13.66
C THR A 31 9.76 -0.08 -13.85
N GLN A 32 9.67 1.12 -14.39
CA GLN A 32 10.80 2.01 -14.64
C GLN A 32 10.68 3.30 -13.82
N GLU A 33 11.80 4.02 -13.70
CA GLU A 33 11.84 5.35 -13.07
C GLU A 33 10.82 6.30 -13.70
N ALA A 34 10.68 6.25 -15.03
CA ALA A 34 9.73 7.06 -15.78
C ALA A 34 8.26 6.81 -15.38
N ASP A 35 7.91 5.61 -14.88
CA ASP A 35 6.55 5.31 -14.44
C ASP A 35 6.21 6.08 -13.16
N ALA A 36 7.14 6.10 -12.20
CA ALA A 36 7.02 6.90 -10.99
C ALA A 36 7.04 8.41 -11.30
N GLN A 37 7.93 8.85 -12.19
CA GLN A 37 8.03 10.26 -12.60
C GLN A 37 6.74 10.78 -13.25
N ARG A 38 6.13 10.00 -14.15
CA ARG A 38 4.87 10.40 -14.79
C ARG A 38 3.76 10.61 -13.77
N TRP A 39 3.70 9.77 -12.74
CA TRP A 39 2.73 9.94 -11.66
C TRP A 39 3.03 11.21 -10.83
N LEU A 40 4.29 11.39 -10.40
CA LEU A 40 4.71 12.54 -9.59
C LEU A 40 4.43 13.88 -10.27
N VAL A 41 4.72 13.99 -11.58
CA VAL A 41 4.44 15.19 -12.37
C VAL A 41 2.95 15.57 -12.35
N ARG A 42 2.05 14.58 -12.39
CA ARG A 42 0.60 14.80 -12.37
C ARG A 42 0.10 15.21 -10.98
N THR A 43 0.84 14.86 -9.93
CA THR A 43 0.48 15.15 -8.52
C THR A 43 1.37 16.22 -7.89
N ARG A 44 2.08 17.03 -8.68
CA ARG A 44 2.84 18.18 -8.16
C ARG A 44 1.93 19.16 -7.45
N TYR A 45 2.43 19.74 -6.37
CA TYR A 45 1.69 20.76 -5.64
C TYR A 45 1.67 22.06 -6.44
N SER A 46 0.51 22.72 -6.45
CA SER A 46 0.32 24.05 -7.01
C SER A 46 0.47 25.12 -5.92
N PRO A 47 0.78 26.39 -6.24
CA PRO A 47 0.92 27.46 -5.24
C PRO A 47 -0.33 27.71 -4.38
N ASP A 48 -1.52 27.32 -4.85
CA ASP A 48 -2.80 27.39 -4.14
C ASP A 48 -3.18 26.11 -3.41
N SER A 49 -2.33 25.07 -3.46
CA SER A 49 -2.55 23.79 -2.79
C SER A 49 -2.48 23.92 -1.26
N TYR A 50 -3.33 23.17 -0.56
CA TYR A 50 -3.40 23.14 0.90
C TYR A 50 -3.78 21.75 1.40
N LYS A 51 -3.71 21.51 2.71
CA LYS A 51 -3.90 20.18 3.30
C LYS A 51 -5.15 19.39 2.85
N ASN A 52 -6.25 20.04 2.46
CA ASN A 52 -7.43 19.30 1.98
C ASN A 52 -7.35 18.95 0.48
N THR A 53 -6.48 19.58 -0.31
CA THR A 53 -6.27 19.25 -1.72
C THR A 53 -5.37 18.04 -1.91
N HIS A 54 -4.53 17.69 -0.92
CA HIS A 54 -3.68 16.50 -0.94
C HIS A 54 -4.33 15.25 -0.32
N GLY A 55 -5.64 15.32 -0.07
CA GLY A 55 -6.44 14.20 0.43
C GLY A 55 -6.25 13.89 1.92
N HIS A 56 -7.14 13.03 2.43
CA HIS A 56 -7.16 12.59 3.82
C HIS A 56 -7.09 11.07 3.90
N ALA A 57 -6.03 10.54 4.51
CA ALA A 57 -5.89 9.11 4.79
C ALA A 57 -6.49 8.77 6.16
N LEU A 58 -7.41 7.80 6.20
CA LEU A 58 -7.88 7.17 7.43
C LEU A 58 -7.18 5.81 7.59
N VAL A 59 -6.40 5.64 8.66
CA VAL A 59 -5.66 4.40 8.95
C VAL A 59 -6.31 3.68 10.12
N ILE A 60 -6.94 2.54 9.86
CA ILE A 60 -7.57 1.68 10.86
C ILE A 60 -6.56 0.58 11.22
N ALA A 61 -5.83 0.80 12.30
CA ALA A 61 -4.67 0.00 12.65
C ALA A 61 -4.41 -0.01 14.15
N GLY A 62 -3.64 -1.00 14.58
CA GLY A 62 -3.17 -1.13 15.95
C GLY A 62 -4.15 -1.88 16.87
N SER A 63 -3.56 -2.43 17.90
CA SER A 63 -4.21 -3.09 19.02
C SER A 63 -3.28 -3.02 20.23
N ARG A 64 -3.75 -3.48 21.38
CA ARG A 64 -2.90 -3.62 22.56
C ARG A 64 -1.71 -4.54 22.25
N GLY A 65 -0.50 -3.97 22.28
CA GLY A 65 0.75 -4.66 21.95
C GLY A 65 1.24 -4.46 20.51
N MET A 66 0.41 -3.93 19.62
CA MET A 66 0.74 -3.71 18.20
C MET A 66 0.60 -2.23 17.78
N THR A 67 0.80 -1.31 18.73
CA THR A 67 0.66 0.15 18.50
C THR A 67 1.68 0.71 17.50
N GLY A 68 2.85 0.07 17.40
CA GLY A 68 3.90 0.42 16.44
C GLY A 68 3.46 0.29 14.99
N ALA A 69 2.64 -0.72 14.66
CA ALA A 69 2.14 -0.92 13.29
C ALA A 69 1.27 0.26 12.82
N ALA A 70 0.40 0.75 13.72
CA ALA A 70 -0.44 1.91 13.45
C ALA A 70 0.39 3.20 13.26
N ALA A 71 1.39 3.41 14.12
CA ALA A 71 2.29 4.56 14.03
C ALA A 71 3.15 4.52 12.75
N LEU A 72 3.73 3.37 12.40
CA LEU A 72 4.52 3.22 11.17
C LEU A 72 3.67 3.50 9.92
N CYS A 73 2.48 2.92 9.83
CA CYS A 73 1.57 3.12 8.70
C CYS A 73 1.11 4.59 8.60
N GLY A 74 0.61 5.18 9.69
CA GLY A 74 0.13 6.57 9.67
C GLY A 74 1.24 7.58 9.40
N ASN A 75 2.42 7.40 9.99
CA ASN A 75 3.57 8.28 9.75
C ASN A 75 4.08 8.18 8.31
N ALA A 76 4.08 6.97 7.74
CA ALA A 76 4.47 6.77 6.35
C ALA A 76 3.45 7.40 5.38
N ALA A 77 2.15 7.31 5.66
CA ALA A 77 1.12 8.00 4.88
C ALA A 77 1.29 9.52 4.90
N MET A 78 1.56 10.10 6.07
CA MET A 78 1.83 11.54 6.22
C MET A 78 3.09 11.93 5.43
N ARG A 79 4.18 11.18 5.59
CA ARG A 79 5.45 11.45 4.91
C ARG A 79 5.39 11.26 3.39
N ALA A 80 4.50 10.39 2.92
CA ALA A 80 4.28 10.14 1.50
C ALA A 80 3.46 11.24 0.81
N GLY A 81 3.00 12.28 1.53
CA GLY A 81 2.33 13.45 0.96
C GLY A 81 0.82 13.51 1.15
N ALA A 82 0.23 12.65 2.00
CA ALA A 82 -1.18 12.83 2.39
C ALA A 82 -1.34 14.15 3.15
N GLY A 83 -2.31 14.98 2.76
CA GLY A 83 -2.50 16.29 3.39
C GLY A 83 -3.04 16.22 4.82
N LEU A 84 -3.84 15.20 5.11
CA LEU A 84 -4.31 14.86 6.45
C LEU A 84 -4.18 13.36 6.68
N VAL A 85 -3.86 12.96 7.92
CA VAL A 85 -3.89 11.57 8.35
C VAL A 85 -4.62 11.46 9.68
N THR A 86 -5.52 10.49 9.79
CA THR A 86 -6.13 10.08 11.06
C THR A 86 -5.88 8.60 11.29
N ILE A 87 -5.23 8.25 12.40
CA ILE A 87 -5.15 6.87 12.86
C ILE A 87 -6.34 6.56 13.77
N ALA A 88 -7.21 5.67 13.34
CA ALA A 88 -8.29 5.12 14.13
C ALA A 88 -7.82 3.79 14.77
N THR A 89 -7.76 3.77 16.10
CA THR A 89 -7.17 2.66 16.89
C THR A 89 -8.04 2.40 18.12
N PRO A 90 -8.00 1.20 18.74
CA PRO A 90 -8.68 0.92 20.01
C PRO A 90 -8.41 1.99 21.07
N ALA A 91 -9.43 2.36 21.84
CA ALA A 91 -9.33 3.43 22.84
C ALA A 91 -8.18 3.20 23.84
N SER A 92 -7.96 1.96 24.27
CA SER A 92 -6.84 1.61 25.17
C SER A 92 -5.45 1.77 24.53
N ALA A 93 -5.36 1.71 23.20
CA ALA A 93 -4.12 1.85 22.44
C ALA A 93 -3.84 3.30 22.00
N GLN A 94 -4.86 4.17 22.00
CA GLN A 94 -4.77 5.51 21.40
C GLN A 94 -3.64 6.36 21.95
N THR A 95 -3.46 6.41 23.28
CA THR A 95 -2.38 7.20 23.90
C THR A 95 -0.99 6.71 23.48
N ALA A 96 -0.79 5.39 23.42
CA ALA A 96 0.49 4.81 23.01
C ALA A 96 0.74 5.02 21.52
N VAL A 97 -0.29 4.91 20.67
CA VAL A 97 -0.19 5.27 19.24
C VAL A 97 0.17 6.75 19.08
N ALA A 98 -0.53 7.65 19.77
CA ALA A 98 -0.27 9.08 19.71
C ALA A 98 1.14 9.46 20.17
N ALA A 99 1.73 8.72 21.12
CA ALA A 99 3.09 8.93 21.59
C ALA A 99 4.18 8.55 20.55
N HIS A 100 3.85 7.71 19.57
CA HIS A 100 4.78 7.26 18.52
C HIS A 100 4.41 7.81 17.12
N ALA A 101 3.21 8.35 16.96
CA ALA A 101 2.80 9.06 15.77
C ALA A 101 3.52 10.41 15.68
N MET A 102 3.71 10.89 14.45
CA MET A 102 4.13 12.26 14.21
C MET A 102 3.08 13.23 14.78
N PRO A 103 3.48 14.40 15.32
CA PRO A 103 2.54 15.36 15.91
C PRO A 103 1.43 15.84 14.95
N GLU A 104 1.69 15.80 13.65
CA GLU A 104 0.77 16.17 12.59
C GLU A 104 -0.34 15.11 12.36
N VAL A 105 -0.13 13.87 12.81
CA VAL A 105 -1.05 12.76 12.63
C VAL A 105 -2.10 12.77 13.74
N MET A 106 -3.37 12.89 13.34
CA MET A 106 -4.50 12.84 14.28
C MET A 106 -4.76 11.40 14.72
N THR A 107 -5.35 11.23 15.90
CA THR A 107 -5.84 9.93 16.36
C THR A 107 -7.33 9.96 16.67
N ALA A 108 -8.01 8.84 16.47
CA ALA A 108 -9.40 8.63 16.84
C ALA A 108 -9.54 7.31 17.62
N ALA A 109 -10.32 7.36 18.71
CA ALA A 109 -10.58 6.19 19.54
C ALA A 109 -11.69 5.33 18.93
N LEU A 110 -11.47 4.02 18.89
CA LEU A 110 -12.46 3.03 18.46
C LEU A 110 -12.99 2.24 19.65
N ALA A 111 -14.24 1.80 19.54
CA ALA A 111 -14.76 0.75 20.40
C ALA A 111 -13.88 -0.50 20.26
N GLU A 112 -13.64 -1.18 21.38
CA GLU A 112 -12.64 -2.23 21.47
C GLU A 112 -13.18 -3.50 22.12
N THR A 113 -12.54 -4.61 21.80
CA THR A 113 -12.74 -5.91 22.43
C THR A 113 -12.10 -5.92 23.82
N ASP A 114 -12.46 -6.89 24.65
CA ASP A 114 -11.80 -7.18 25.93
C ASP A 114 -10.31 -7.53 25.79
N ARG A 115 -9.87 -7.87 24.57
CA ARG A 115 -8.46 -8.11 24.23
C ARG A 115 -7.70 -6.84 23.86
N GLY A 116 -8.38 -5.69 23.70
CA GLY A 116 -7.78 -4.41 23.29
C GLY A 116 -7.56 -4.32 21.78
N ALA A 117 -8.41 -4.99 20.98
CA ALA A 117 -8.44 -4.91 19.52
C ALA A 117 -9.68 -4.16 19.05
N ALA A 118 -9.70 -3.66 17.81
CA ALA A 118 -10.83 -2.89 17.32
C ALA A 118 -12.06 -3.79 17.14
N SER A 119 -13.23 -3.30 17.54
CA SER A 119 -14.47 -4.10 17.58
C SER A 119 -15.52 -3.58 16.61
N VAL A 120 -16.41 -4.47 16.13
CA VAL A 120 -17.45 -4.16 15.14
C VAL A 120 -18.40 -3.03 15.59
N GLU A 121 -18.56 -2.82 16.89
CA GLU A 121 -19.34 -1.72 17.47
C GLU A 121 -18.81 -0.33 17.07
N ALA A 122 -17.57 -0.23 16.58
CA ALA A 122 -17.00 1.00 16.05
C ALA A 122 -17.46 1.35 14.63
N ILE A 123 -18.23 0.49 13.94
CA ILE A 123 -18.52 0.63 12.51
C ILE A 123 -19.20 1.96 12.15
N GLU A 124 -20.20 2.39 12.92
CA GLU A 124 -20.91 3.65 12.65
C GLU A 124 -20.00 4.87 12.83
N HIS A 125 -19.10 4.83 13.82
CA HIS A 125 -18.11 5.89 14.01
C HIS A 125 -17.09 5.90 12.86
N LEU A 126 -16.61 4.73 12.42
CA LEU A 126 -15.73 4.62 11.26
C LEU A 126 -16.38 5.09 9.97
N GLN A 127 -17.67 4.83 9.75
CA GLN A 127 -18.41 5.35 8.60
C GLN A 127 -18.43 6.88 8.61
N GLN A 128 -18.64 7.50 9.79
CA GLN A 128 -18.56 8.95 9.93
C GLN A 128 -17.16 9.49 9.63
N LEU A 129 -16.11 8.87 10.15
CA LEU A 129 -14.73 9.25 9.85
C LEU A 129 -14.41 9.10 8.36
N SER A 130 -14.84 8.01 7.75
CA SER A 130 -14.60 7.70 6.34
C SER A 130 -15.27 8.69 5.38
N THR A 131 -16.32 9.41 5.80
CA THR A 131 -16.93 10.47 4.95
C THR A 131 -15.98 11.61 4.62
N ARG A 132 -14.95 11.83 5.43
CA ARG A 132 -13.93 12.87 5.22
C ARG A 132 -12.66 12.33 4.58
N ALA A 133 -12.49 11.01 4.58
CA ALA A 133 -11.32 10.36 4.03
C ALA A 133 -11.40 10.30 2.51
N SER A 134 -10.25 10.43 1.86
CA SER A 134 -10.05 10.14 0.44
C SER A 134 -9.68 8.67 0.21
N VAL A 135 -9.14 8.00 1.24
CA VAL A 135 -8.73 6.59 1.23
C VAL A 135 -8.74 6.03 2.65
N VAL A 136 -9.03 4.74 2.77
CA VAL A 136 -8.93 3.99 4.03
C VAL A 136 -7.82 2.95 3.92
N ALA A 137 -6.92 2.89 4.90
CA ALA A 137 -6.05 1.75 5.11
C ALA A 137 -6.59 0.93 6.29
N ILE A 138 -6.58 -0.38 6.20
CA ILE A 138 -7.04 -1.26 7.29
C ILE A 138 -6.18 -2.50 7.41
N GLY A 139 -5.81 -2.85 8.64
CA GLY A 139 -5.21 -4.15 8.93
C GLY A 139 -3.92 -4.16 9.77
N PRO A 140 -2.95 -3.25 9.59
CA PRO A 140 -1.71 -3.27 10.36
C PRO A 140 -1.94 -3.40 11.88
N GLY A 141 -1.59 -4.55 12.45
CA GLY A 141 -1.69 -4.82 13.89
C GLY A 141 -3.11 -4.85 14.47
N LEU A 142 -4.15 -5.21 13.70
CA LEU A 142 -5.52 -5.28 14.22
C LEU A 142 -5.82 -6.53 15.06
N SER A 143 -4.97 -7.57 15.01
CA SER A 143 -5.18 -8.86 15.68
C SER A 143 -6.42 -9.63 15.18
N ALA A 144 -6.30 -10.26 14.00
CA ALA A 144 -7.39 -10.96 13.31
C ALA A 144 -7.94 -12.25 14.01
N GLU A 145 -7.49 -12.54 15.23
CA GLU A 145 -7.94 -13.69 16.03
C GLU A 145 -9.29 -13.46 16.74
N ASP A 146 -9.75 -12.22 16.82
CA ASP A 146 -11.06 -11.89 17.40
C ASP A 146 -12.12 -11.74 16.31
N GLU A 147 -13.22 -12.48 16.42
CA GLU A 147 -14.31 -12.48 15.46
C GLU A 147 -14.97 -11.08 15.33
N ARG A 148 -15.01 -10.28 16.40
CA ARG A 148 -15.53 -8.91 16.32
C ARG A 148 -14.64 -8.02 15.47
N THR A 149 -13.32 -8.22 15.53
CA THR A 149 -12.35 -7.51 14.68
C THR A 149 -12.47 -7.98 13.22
N ARG A 150 -12.64 -9.28 12.99
CA ARG A 150 -12.88 -9.81 11.63
C ARG A 150 -14.13 -9.22 11.00
N ASN A 151 -15.23 -9.16 11.76
CA ASN A 151 -16.48 -8.55 11.33
C ASN A 151 -16.34 -7.03 11.08
N LEU A 152 -15.58 -6.32 11.92
CA LEU A 152 -15.27 -4.90 11.67
C LEU A 152 -14.59 -4.71 10.31
N VAL A 153 -13.54 -5.49 10.01
CA VAL A 153 -12.81 -5.41 8.73
C VAL A 153 -13.76 -5.69 7.56
N ARG A 154 -14.56 -6.76 7.66
CA ARG A 154 -15.54 -7.12 6.64
C ARG A 154 -16.53 -5.98 6.37
N GLU A 155 -17.10 -5.40 7.41
CA GLU A 155 -18.06 -4.29 7.27
C GLU A 155 -17.43 -3.02 6.69
N VAL A 156 -16.19 -2.69 7.07
CA VAL A 156 -15.45 -1.55 6.48
C VAL A 156 -15.29 -1.75 4.97
N VAL A 157 -14.91 -2.95 4.53
CA VAL A 157 -14.66 -3.24 3.11
C VAL A 157 -15.95 -3.31 2.30
N LEU A 158 -17.02 -3.91 2.86
CA LEU A 158 -18.32 -4.00 2.19
C LEU A 158 -19.02 -2.65 2.06
N ARG A 159 -18.88 -1.77 3.06
CA ARG A 159 -19.55 -0.45 3.10
C ARG A 159 -18.66 0.70 2.62
N ARG A 160 -17.54 0.40 1.96
CA ARG A 160 -16.58 1.42 1.53
C ARG A 160 -17.19 2.37 0.50
N ARG A 161 -16.71 3.62 0.50
CA ARG A 161 -17.07 4.66 -0.48
C ARG A 161 -15.86 5.32 -1.14
N THR A 162 -14.69 4.85 -0.78
CA THR A 162 -13.38 5.34 -1.22
C THR A 162 -12.51 4.14 -1.54
N PRO A 163 -11.34 4.32 -2.18
CA PRO A 163 -10.32 3.29 -2.22
C PRO A 163 -10.02 2.73 -0.82
N VAL A 164 -9.72 1.43 -0.74
CA VAL A 164 -9.31 0.77 0.51
C VAL A 164 -8.03 -0.04 0.29
N VAL A 165 -7.02 0.23 1.10
CA VAL A 165 -5.78 -0.55 1.19
C VAL A 165 -5.90 -1.55 2.34
N ILE A 166 -5.72 -2.84 2.07
CA ILE A 166 -5.88 -3.93 3.03
C ILE A 166 -4.53 -4.65 3.18
N ASP A 167 -4.01 -4.71 4.40
CA ASP A 167 -2.75 -5.37 4.72
C ASP A 167 -2.87 -6.27 5.96
N ALA A 168 -1.89 -7.13 6.20
CA ALA A 168 -1.69 -7.84 7.48
C ALA A 168 -2.97 -8.49 8.04
N ASP A 169 -3.38 -8.09 9.26
CA ASP A 169 -4.57 -8.65 9.91
C ASP A 169 -5.89 -8.32 9.19
N GLY A 170 -5.91 -7.26 8.36
CA GLY A 170 -7.03 -7.00 7.46
C GLY A 170 -7.18 -8.10 6.41
N LEU A 171 -6.05 -8.58 5.86
CA LEU A 171 -6.04 -9.71 4.92
C LEU A 171 -6.39 -11.02 5.65
N ASN A 172 -5.83 -11.26 6.84
CA ASN A 172 -6.13 -12.46 7.62
C ASN A 172 -7.60 -12.52 8.08
N ALA A 173 -8.23 -11.36 8.36
CA ALA A 173 -9.64 -11.26 8.69
C ALA A 173 -10.55 -11.64 7.51
N LEU A 174 -10.08 -11.40 6.29
CA LEU A 174 -10.74 -11.74 5.03
C LEU A 174 -10.18 -13.01 4.40
N ALA A 175 -9.48 -13.87 5.16
CA ALA A 175 -8.97 -15.13 4.65
C ALA A 175 -9.87 -16.30 5.06
N PRO A 176 -10.20 -17.24 4.15
CA PRO A 176 -10.05 -17.15 2.68
C PRO A 176 -10.86 -15.98 2.08
N TRP A 177 -10.43 -15.46 0.93
CA TRP A 177 -11.04 -14.28 0.32
C TRP A 177 -12.54 -14.48 0.04
N PRO A 178 -13.42 -13.59 0.51
CA PRO A 178 -14.86 -13.74 0.29
C PRO A 178 -15.23 -13.44 -1.16
N GLU A 179 -15.96 -14.36 -1.81
CA GLU A 179 -16.36 -14.23 -3.22
C GLU A 179 -17.27 -13.02 -3.49
N ASP A 180 -18.00 -12.56 -2.47
CA ASP A 180 -18.91 -11.41 -2.55
C ASP A 180 -18.19 -10.05 -2.49
N ILE A 181 -16.90 -10.04 -2.14
CA ILE A 181 -16.09 -8.82 -2.11
C ILE A 181 -15.29 -8.69 -3.42
N LYS A 182 -15.61 -7.64 -4.18
CA LYS A 182 -14.90 -7.24 -5.40
C LYS A 182 -14.56 -5.76 -5.38
N GLY A 183 -13.47 -5.39 -6.06
CA GLY A 183 -13.13 -3.99 -6.32
C GLY A 183 -13.96 -3.38 -7.46
N SER A 184 -13.79 -2.08 -7.66
CA SER A 184 -14.31 -1.33 -8.81
C SER A 184 -13.41 -0.14 -9.09
N ASP A 185 -13.53 0.48 -10.27
CA ASP A 185 -12.77 1.68 -10.60
C ASP A 185 -13.07 2.84 -9.64
N SER A 186 -14.32 2.95 -9.16
CA SER A 186 -14.77 4.00 -8.24
C SER A 186 -14.37 3.77 -6.77
N THR A 187 -14.26 2.51 -6.35
CA THR A 187 -13.79 2.15 -4.99
C THR A 187 -12.79 0.99 -5.06
N PRO A 188 -11.58 1.26 -5.58
CA PRO A 188 -10.54 0.24 -5.75
C PRO A 188 -10.22 -0.46 -4.44
N LEU A 189 -9.96 -1.76 -4.52
CA LEU A 189 -9.37 -2.54 -3.44
C LEU A 189 -7.90 -2.80 -3.76
N ILE A 190 -7.03 -2.45 -2.83
CA ILE A 190 -5.58 -2.64 -2.95
C ILE A 190 -5.16 -3.58 -1.83
N LEU A 191 -4.70 -4.77 -2.18
CA LEU A 191 -4.26 -5.78 -1.22
C LEU A 191 -2.73 -5.90 -1.25
N THR A 192 -2.09 -6.02 -0.09
CA THR A 192 -0.63 -6.05 0.00
C THR A 192 -0.08 -7.34 0.63
N PRO A 193 -0.50 -8.56 0.23
CA PRO A 193 -0.08 -9.78 0.91
C PRO A 193 1.39 -10.10 0.70
N HIS A 194 2.05 -10.63 1.73
CA HIS A 194 3.24 -11.47 1.55
C HIS A 194 2.83 -12.89 1.14
N PRO A 195 3.75 -13.78 0.70
CA PRO A 195 3.39 -15.11 0.18
C PRO A 195 2.54 -15.95 1.15
N GLY A 196 2.87 -15.93 2.46
CA GLY A 196 2.05 -16.60 3.46
C GLY A 196 0.62 -16.07 3.62
N GLU A 197 0.39 -14.75 3.53
CA GLU A 197 -0.95 -14.15 3.54
C GLU A 197 -1.70 -14.51 2.26
N MET A 198 -1.00 -14.51 1.12
CA MET A 198 -1.58 -14.90 -0.17
C MET A 198 -2.11 -16.34 -0.16
N LEU A 199 -1.35 -17.28 0.41
CA LEU A 199 -1.81 -18.67 0.56
C LEU A 199 -3.09 -18.76 1.41
N ARG A 200 -3.17 -17.99 2.51
CA ARG A 200 -4.38 -17.93 3.34
C ARG A 200 -5.57 -17.35 2.57
N LEU A 201 -5.37 -16.29 1.79
CA LEU A 201 -6.41 -15.70 0.94
C LEU A 201 -6.92 -16.70 -0.10
N LEU A 202 -6.04 -17.51 -0.67
CA LEU A 202 -6.38 -18.62 -1.59
C LEU A 202 -7.03 -19.81 -0.87
N GLY A 203 -7.07 -19.82 0.46
CA GLY A 203 -7.62 -20.93 1.24
C GLY A 203 -6.78 -22.21 1.18
N THR A 204 -5.48 -22.11 0.89
CA THR A 204 -4.58 -23.26 0.76
C THR A 204 -3.31 -23.08 1.59
N SER A 205 -2.67 -24.19 1.96
CA SER A 205 -1.33 -24.21 2.55
C SER A 205 -0.27 -24.71 1.57
N ASP A 206 -0.68 -25.10 0.36
CA ASP A 206 0.20 -25.60 -0.68
C ASP A 206 1.03 -24.47 -1.28
N LYS A 207 2.36 -24.55 -1.10
CA LYS A 207 3.29 -23.55 -1.62
C LYS A 207 3.40 -23.58 -3.14
N ASP A 208 3.05 -24.70 -3.77
CA ASP A 208 3.10 -24.83 -5.22
C ASP A 208 2.04 -23.94 -5.90
N ALA A 209 1.01 -23.52 -5.17
CA ALA A 209 0.05 -22.50 -5.61
C ALA A 209 0.70 -21.15 -5.94
N LEU A 210 1.92 -20.88 -5.44
CA LEU A 210 2.70 -19.68 -5.74
C LEU A 210 3.99 -19.99 -6.51
N GLN A 211 4.09 -21.18 -7.14
CA GLN A 211 5.25 -21.52 -7.97
C GLN A 211 5.37 -20.56 -9.17
N ASP A 212 4.25 -20.30 -9.86
CA ASP A 212 4.13 -19.19 -10.81
C ASP A 212 3.44 -18.00 -10.14
N ARG A 213 4.26 -17.17 -9.48
CA ARG A 213 3.78 -15.96 -8.78
C ARG A 213 3.07 -14.98 -9.69
N VAL A 214 3.44 -14.91 -10.98
CA VAL A 214 2.84 -13.97 -11.94
C VAL A 214 1.44 -14.44 -12.30
N ALA A 215 1.30 -15.73 -12.64
CA ALA A 215 -0.01 -16.32 -12.92
C ALA A 215 -0.94 -16.22 -11.70
N ALA A 216 -0.49 -16.65 -10.53
CA ALA A 216 -1.30 -16.62 -9.31
C ALA A 216 -1.75 -15.20 -8.93
N ALA A 217 -0.86 -14.20 -9.03
CA ALA A 217 -1.22 -12.81 -8.76
C ALA A 217 -2.21 -12.25 -9.78
N ARG A 218 -2.00 -12.53 -11.08
CA ARG A 218 -2.89 -12.10 -12.17
C ARG A 218 -4.29 -12.69 -12.01
N GLU A 219 -4.38 -14.00 -11.81
CA GLU A 219 -5.64 -14.72 -11.69
C GLU A 219 -6.46 -14.19 -10.52
N PHE A 220 -5.83 -14.02 -9.35
CA PHE A 220 -6.50 -13.49 -8.17
C PHE A 220 -6.97 -12.04 -8.35
N ALA A 221 -6.12 -11.16 -8.89
CA ALA A 221 -6.47 -9.77 -9.16
C ALA A 221 -7.64 -9.63 -10.14
N THR A 222 -7.61 -10.41 -11.22
CA THR A 222 -8.65 -10.41 -12.26
C THR A 222 -9.97 -10.98 -11.73
N ALA A 223 -9.94 -12.11 -11.02
CA ALA A 223 -11.14 -12.78 -10.50
C ALA A 223 -11.93 -11.91 -9.52
N HIS A 224 -11.23 -11.08 -8.74
CA HIS A 224 -11.81 -10.23 -7.70
C HIS A 224 -11.84 -8.74 -8.06
N ALA A 225 -11.48 -8.37 -9.29
CA ALA A 225 -11.42 -7.00 -9.79
C ALA A 225 -10.69 -6.05 -8.82
N LEU A 226 -9.52 -6.46 -8.34
CA LEU A 226 -8.73 -5.71 -7.35
C LEU A 226 -7.27 -5.53 -7.80
N ILE A 227 -6.55 -4.65 -7.13
CA ILE A 227 -5.12 -4.46 -7.30
C ILE A 227 -4.40 -5.29 -6.23
N LEU A 228 -3.51 -6.20 -6.66
CA LEU A 228 -2.77 -7.07 -5.77
C LEU A 228 -1.27 -6.73 -5.79
N VAL A 229 -0.74 -6.28 -4.66
CA VAL A 229 0.69 -6.07 -4.41
C VAL A 229 1.24 -7.29 -3.68
N LEU A 230 1.69 -8.30 -4.44
CA LEU A 230 2.27 -9.52 -3.88
C LEU A 230 3.74 -9.26 -3.49
N LYS A 231 3.95 -9.00 -2.19
CA LYS A 231 5.25 -8.69 -1.58
C LYS A 231 6.22 -9.88 -1.71
N GLY A 232 7.51 -9.58 -1.75
CA GLY A 232 8.58 -10.56 -1.84
C GLY A 232 9.73 -10.06 -2.71
N GLU A 233 10.66 -10.97 -3.07
CA GLU A 233 11.70 -10.65 -4.04
C GLU A 233 11.05 -10.24 -5.36
N ARG A 234 11.35 -9.04 -5.87
CA ARG A 234 10.66 -8.45 -7.04
C ARG A 234 9.15 -8.45 -6.82
N THR A 235 8.68 -7.47 -6.03
CA THR A 235 7.24 -7.33 -5.73
C THR A 235 6.45 -7.24 -7.03
N LEU A 236 5.32 -7.95 -7.08
CA LEU A 236 4.41 -7.94 -8.23
C LEU A 236 3.22 -7.05 -7.92
N ILE A 237 2.84 -6.19 -8.85
CA ILE A 237 1.58 -5.44 -8.82
C ILE A 237 0.69 -5.98 -9.94
N ALA A 238 -0.31 -6.78 -9.60
CA ALA A 238 -1.29 -7.30 -10.56
C ALA A 238 -2.54 -6.40 -10.57
N ALA A 239 -2.92 -5.98 -11.77
CA ALA A 239 -4.07 -5.12 -12.03
C ALA A 239 -5.34 -5.95 -12.33
N PRO A 240 -6.54 -5.39 -12.12
CA PRO A 240 -7.81 -6.06 -12.39
C PRO A 240 -8.02 -6.42 -13.86
N ASP A 241 -7.31 -5.77 -14.79
CA ASP A 241 -7.37 -6.02 -16.24
C ASP A 241 -6.36 -7.09 -16.72
N GLY A 242 -5.64 -7.72 -15.80
CA GLY A 242 -4.68 -8.79 -16.07
C GLY A 242 -3.24 -8.32 -16.33
N ARG A 243 -2.97 -7.01 -16.40
CA ARG A 243 -1.59 -6.50 -16.43
C ARG A 243 -0.87 -6.83 -15.13
N VAL A 244 0.41 -7.18 -15.21
CA VAL A 244 1.28 -7.39 -14.05
C VAL A 244 2.55 -6.56 -14.19
N TYR A 245 2.88 -5.80 -13.16
CA TYR A 245 4.10 -5.01 -13.08
C TYR A 245 5.07 -5.64 -12.08
N ILE A 246 6.33 -5.76 -12.48
CA ILE A 246 7.42 -6.22 -11.62
C ILE A 246 8.14 -4.97 -11.10
N ASN A 247 8.24 -4.81 -9.79
CA ASN A 247 9.02 -3.72 -9.20
C ASN A 247 10.50 -4.12 -9.05
N PRO A 248 11.44 -3.39 -9.68
CA PRO A 248 12.86 -3.67 -9.55
C PRO A 248 13.54 -2.97 -8.37
N THR A 249 12.88 -2.03 -7.69
CA THR A 249 13.48 -1.30 -6.56
C THR A 249 13.32 -2.07 -5.25
N GLY A 250 14.13 -1.69 -4.27
CA GLY A 250 14.19 -2.34 -2.97
C GLY A 250 15.27 -3.41 -2.89
N ASN A 251 15.60 -3.78 -1.66
CA ASN A 251 16.70 -4.67 -1.33
C ASN A 251 16.33 -5.62 -0.18
N ALA A 252 17.23 -6.55 0.13
CA ALA A 252 17.00 -7.56 1.16
C ALA A 252 16.82 -6.98 2.57
N GLY A 253 17.33 -5.77 2.85
CA GLY A 253 17.14 -5.07 4.12
C GLY A 253 15.68 -4.71 4.41
N LEU A 254 14.83 -4.63 3.38
CA LEU A 254 13.39 -4.43 3.54
C LEU A 254 12.67 -5.60 4.23
N GLY A 255 13.33 -6.75 4.40
CA GLY A 255 12.83 -7.90 5.15
C GLY A 255 12.85 -7.70 6.68
N THR A 256 12.58 -6.48 7.15
CA THR A 256 12.57 -6.09 8.56
C THR A 256 11.14 -5.90 9.07
N ALA A 257 10.94 -6.02 10.38
CA ALA A 257 9.62 -5.85 11.00
C ALA A 257 9.09 -4.42 10.76
N GLY A 258 7.81 -4.31 10.40
CA GLY A 258 7.14 -3.03 10.15
C GLY A 258 7.37 -2.42 8.76
N ALA A 259 8.22 -3.02 7.92
CA ALA A 259 8.40 -2.54 6.55
C ALA A 259 7.11 -2.67 5.72
N GLY A 260 6.31 -3.72 5.97
CA GLY A 260 4.97 -3.87 5.40
C GLY A 260 4.02 -2.74 5.81
N ASP A 261 3.97 -2.41 7.11
CA ASP A 261 3.15 -1.31 7.63
C ASP A 261 3.54 0.03 6.99
N THR A 262 4.85 0.25 6.82
CA THR A 262 5.38 1.44 6.15
C THR A 262 4.99 1.49 4.68
N LEU A 263 5.10 0.37 3.95
CA LEU A 263 4.66 0.27 2.56
C LEU A 263 3.14 0.54 2.42
N THR A 264 2.33 -0.03 3.31
CA THR A 264 0.88 0.23 3.37
C THR A 264 0.60 1.70 3.57
N GLY A 265 1.33 2.38 4.47
CA GLY A 265 1.26 3.83 4.64
C GLY A 265 1.63 4.60 3.37
N ILE A 266 2.72 4.22 2.69
CA ILE A 266 3.16 4.85 1.44
C ILE A 266 2.09 4.74 0.34
N ILE A 267 1.57 3.52 0.11
CA ILE A 267 0.49 3.28 -0.86
C ILE A 267 -0.74 4.12 -0.50
N THR A 268 -1.07 4.19 0.79
CA THR A 268 -2.20 4.99 1.28
C THR A 268 -1.99 6.48 1.02
N GLY A 269 -0.79 7.02 1.27
CA GLY A 269 -0.49 8.43 1.05
C GLY A 269 -0.53 8.84 -0.43
N PHE A 270 -0.02 7.98 -1.32
CA PHE A 270 -0.12 8.17 -2.77
C PHE A 270 -1.58 8.08 -3.23
N THR A 271 -2.33 7.11 -2.72
CA THR A 271 -3.76 6.95 -3.05
C THR A 271 -4.60 8.14 -2.57
N ALA A 272 -4.29 8.70 -1.40
CA ALA A 272 -4.95 9.90 -0.89
C ALA A 272 -4.76 11.10 -1.83
N GLN A 273 -3.52 11.31 -2.30
CA GLN A 273 -3.19 12.37 -3.24
C GLN A 273 -3.88 12.16 -4.59
N ALA A 274 -3.79 10.96 -5.16
CA ALA A 274 -4.44 10.65 -6.44
C ALA A 274 -5.95 10.90 -6.36
N ALA A 275 -6.62 10.38 -5.33
CA ALA A 275 -8.07 10.53 -5.15
C ALA A 275 -8.51 11.99 -5.00
N ALA A 276 -7.71 12.84 -4.34
CA ALA A 276 -8.06 14.23 -4.10
C ALA A 276 -7.65 15.18 -5.25
N MET A 277 -6.46 14.96 -5.82
CA MET A 277 -5.86 15.86 -6.81
C MET A 277 -6.28 15.52 -8.24
N LEU A 278 -6.32 14.22 -8.58
CA LEU A 278 -6.64 13.76 -9.94
C LEU A 278 -8.13 13.44 -10.12
N LYS A 279 -8.85 13.15 -9.02
CA LYS A 279 -10.30 12.85 -9.02
C LYS A 279 -10.63 11.75 -10.04
N ASP A 280 -11.48 12.04 -11.01
CA ASP A 280 -11.93 11.10 -12.04
C ASP A 280 -10.81 10.67 -13.01
N GLU A 281 -9.68 11.40 -13.03
CA GLU A 281 -8.50 11.05 -13.82
C GLU A 281 -7.49 10.16 -13.05
N ALA A 282 -7.80 9.81 -11.80
CA ALA A 282 -6.93 8.98 -10.98
C ALA A 282 -6.91 7.54 -11.50
N ASP A 283 -5.73 7.07 -11.90
CA ASP A 283 -5.49 5.65 -12.17
C ASP A 283 -4.89 4.99 -10.92
N ALA A 284 -5.66 4.10 -10.30
CA ALA A 284 -5.25 3.41 -9.08
C ALA A 284 -4.07 2.45 -9.31
N VAL A 285 -3.96 1.84 -10.50
CA VAL A 285 -2.84 0.95 -10.84
C VAL A 285 -1.56 1.76 -10.99
N GLU A 286 -1.58 2.87 -11.75
CA GLU A 286 -0.41 3.76 -11.87
C GLU A 286 0.03 4.30 -10.51
N THR A 287 -0.93 4.66 -9.66
CA THR A 287 -0.68 5.15 -8.30
C THR A 287 0.03 4.11 -7.44
N VAL A 288 -0.44 2.86 -7.45
CA VAL A 288 0.17 1.78 -6.68
C VAL A 288 1.56 1.41 -7.23
N VAL A 289 1.72 1.40 -8.56
CA VAL A 289 3.02 1.17 -9.21
C VAL A 289 4.04 2.23 -8.78
N ALA A 290 3.67 3.51 -8.84
CA ALA A 290 4.52 4.61 -8.39
C ALA A 290 4.86 4.50 -6.89
N ALA A 291 3.85 4.25 -6.03
CA ALA A 291 4.05 4.12 -4.59
C ALA A 291 5.02 2.99 -4.21
N VAL A 292 4.87 1.81 -4.82
CA VAL A 292 5.75 0.65 -4.57
C VAL A 292 7.17 0.93 -5.10
N TYR A 293 7.29 1.58 -6.27
CA TYR A 293 8.58 1.96 -6.82
C TYR A 293 9.33 2.93 -5.92
N VAL A 294 8.68 4.04 -5.53
CA VAL A 294 9.24 5.08 -4.66
C VAL A 294 9.60 4.51 -3.29
N GLY A 295 8.73 3.69 -2.68
CA GLY A 295 9.00 3.05 -1.40
C GLY A 295 10.19 2.10 -1.46
N GLY A 296 10.30 1.28 -2.52
CA GLY A 296 11.48 0.44 -2.73
C GLY A 296 12.75 1.25 -2.95
N PHE A 297 12.68 2.34 -3.72
CA PHE A 297 13.81 3.23 -3.97
C PHE A 297 14.29 3.96 -2.71
N ALA A 298 13.36 4.43 -1.87
CA ALA A 298 13.67 4.98 -0.56
C ALA A 298 14.38 3.94 0.33
N GLY A 299 13.96 2.68 0.28
CA GLY A 299 14.65 1.56 0.91
C GLY A 299 16.08 1.33 0.39
N ASP A 300 16.31 1.52 -0.91
CA ASP A 300 17.65 1.43 -1.51
C ASP A 300 18.56 2.58 -1.08
N LEU A 301 18.01 3.79 -0.95
CA LEU A 301 18.74 4.93 -0.39
C LEU A 301 19.09 4.69 1.09
N ALA A 302 18.12 4.26 1.90
CA ALA A 302 18.34 3.90 3.30
C ALA A 302 19.44 2.83 3.46
N ALA A 303 19.43 1.80 2.62
CA ALA A 303 20.43 0.74 2.68
C ALA A 303 21.84 1.20 2.29
N ARG A 304 21.98 2.26 1.47
CA ARG A 304 23.29 2.84 1.14
C ARG A 304 23.89 3.60 2.32
N GLU A 305 23.05 4.20 3.15
CA GLU A 305 23.48 4.97 4.33
C GLU A 305 23.68 4.08 5.55
N ALA A 306 22.67 3.30 5.93
CA ALA A 306 22.70 2.48 7.15
C ALA A 306 23.27 1.07 6.94
N GLY A 307 23.29 0.58 5.69
CA GLY A 307 23.56 -0.82 5.37
C GLY A 307 22.33 -1.73 5.57
N MET A 308 22.16 -2.73 4.69
CA MET A 308 20.98 -3.61 4.68
C MET A 308 20.68 -4.33 6.01
N ARG A 309 21.69 -4.60 6.84
CA ARG A 309 21.51 -5.32 8.12
C ARG A 309 20.96 -4.44 9.23
N ALA A 310 21.22 -3.14 9.18
CA ALA A 310 20.79 -2.18 10.20
C ALA A 310 19.47 -1.49 9.82
N LEU A 311 18.98 -1.72 8.60
CA LEU A 311 17.77 -1.11 8.08
C LEU A 311 16.55 -1.50 8.92
N VAL A 312 15.84 -0.49 9.40
CA VAL A 312 14.54 -0.62 10.06
C VAL A 312 13.45 0.07 9.24
N ALA A 313 12.18 -0.24 9.54
CA ALA A 313 11.04 0.29 8.79
C ALA A 313 11.01 1.83 8.72
N SER A 314 11.37 2.50 9.82
CA SER A 314 11.41 3.96 9.89
C SER A 314 12.39 4.58 8.91
N ASP A 315 13.49 3.90 8.57
CA ASP A 315 14.49 4.42 7.63
C ASP A 315 13.87 4.60 6.24
N ILE A 316 13.01 3.68 5.82
CA ILE A 316 12.32 3.75 4.52
C ILE A 316 11.49 5.04 4.46
N ARG A 317 10.70 5.31 5.50
CA ARG A 317 9.91 6.54 5.62
C ARG A 317 10.82 7.78 5.63
N GLU A 318 11.91 7.75 6.38
CA GLU A 318 12.82 8.89 6.52
C GLU A 318 13.50 9.26 5.20
N HIS A 319 13.73 8.27 4.33
CA HIS A 319 14.33 8.45 3.01
C HIS A 319 13.32 8.74 1.89
N LEU A 320 12.01 8.78 2.17
CA LEU A 320 10.99 9.12 1.16
C LEU A 320 11.24 10.50 0.54
N GLY A 321 11.58 11.51 1.34
CA GLY A 321 11.84 12.85 0.82
C GLY A 321 13.02 12.87 -0.16
N ALA A 322 14.10 12.16 0.15
CA ALA A 322 15.25 12.05 -0.74
C ALA A 322 14.90 11.30 -2.03
N ALA A 323 14.07 10.25 -1.95
CA ALA A 323 13.59 9.51 -3.10
C ALA A 323 12.72 10.39 -4.02
N LEU A 324 11.77 11.13 -3.45
CA LEU A 324 10.89 12.04 -4.18
C LEU A 324 11.69 13.15 -4.88
N CYS A 325 12.58 13.85 -4.16
CA CYS A 325 13.44 14.88 -4.75
C CYS A 325 14.37 14.36 -5.85
N ALA A 326 14.84 13.11 -5.74
CA ALA A 326 15.67 12.51 -6.77
C ALA A 326 14.87 12.15 -8.04
N LEU A 327 13.61 11.73 -7.88
CA LEU A 327 12.74 11.34 -8.99
C LEU A 327 12.09 12.54 -9.68
N ASP A 328 11.66 13.55 -8.91
CA ASP A 328 11.04 14.76 -9.44
C ASP A 328 11.70 16.06 -8.91
N PRO A 329 12.96 16.35 -9.29
CA PRO A 329 13.70 17.47 -8.74
C PRO A 329 13.09 18.85 -9.03
N MET A 330 12.25 18.98 -10.05
CA MET A 330 11.58 20.24 -10.39
C MET A 330 10.25 20.41 -9.64
N GLY A 331 9.56 19.32 -9.33
CA GLY A 331 8.28 19.34 -8.60
C GLY A 331 8.43 19.59 -7.10
N GLU A 332 9.59 19.24 -6.53
CA GLU A 332 9.85 19.32 -5.08
C GLU A 332 10.56 20.63 -4.65
N LEU A 333 10.72 21.59 -5.57
CA LEU A 333 11.26 22.91 -5.29
C LEU A 333 10.13 23.96 -5.14
N PRO A 334 10.28 24.97 -4.25
CA PRO A 334 9.31 26.05 -4.10
C PRO A 334 9.15 26.95 -5.34
#